data_AF-A0A8J6YD19-F1
#
_entry.id   AF-A0A8J6YD19-F1
#
_cell.length_a   1.000
_cell.length_b   1.000
_cell.length_c   1.000
_cell.angle_alpha   90.00
_cell.angle_beta   90.00
_cell.angle_gamma   90.00
#
_symmetry.space_group_name_H-M   'P 1'
#
loop_
_entity.id
_entity.type
_entity.pdbx_description
1 polymer ?
#
loop_
_entity_poly.entity_id
_entity_poly.type
_entity_poly.pdbx_seq_one_letter_code
_entity_poly.pdbx_strand_id
1 'polypeptide(L)' 'DYLAGHGAIVCIPDKSNAVIKHDFDAQLYKQRNVVERFFQRIKEFRHIAIRFDKLDICFLNFIFLAAFIRHL' A
#
# COMPACT_ATOMS: atom_id res chain seq x y z
N ASP A 1 -15.09 5.52 -12.93
CA ASP A 1 -15.11 4.59 -14.09
C ASP A 1 -13.98 3.56 -14.07
N TYR A 2 -12.71 3.96 -13.98
CA TYR A 2 -11.58 3.00 -13.97
C TYR A 2 -11.67 1.92 -12.86
N LEU A 3 -11.92 2.33 -11.61
CA LEU A 3 -12.02 1.40 -10.47
C LEU A 3 -13.20 0.43 -10.61
N ALA A 4 -14.36 0.93 -11.03
CA ALA A 4 -15.55 0.13 -11.29
C ALA A 4 -15.33 -0.89 -12.43
N GLY A 5 -14.60 -0.50 -13.48
CA GLY A 5 -14.23 -1.38 -14.59
C GLY A 5 -13.29 -2.52 -14.21
N HIS A 6 -12.61 -2.44 -13.05
CA HIS A 6 -11.74 -3.48 -12.51
C HIS A 6 -12.35 -4.22 -11.32
N GLY A 7 -13.66 -4.06 -11.07
CA GLY A 7 -14.37 -4.72 -9.97
C GLY A 7 -13.98 -4.20 -8.58
N ALA A 8 -13.35 -3.02 -8.50
CA ALA A 8 -12.96 -2.42 -7.24
C ALA A 8 -14.04 -1.48 -6.69
N ILE A 9 -14.30 -1.58 -5.40
CA ILE A 9 -15.20 -0.67 -4.68
C ILE A 9 -14.40 0.58 -4.30
N VAL A 10 -14.93 1.76 -4.61
CA VAL A 10 -14.32 3.03 -4.21
C VAL A 10 -14.62 3.27 -2.73
N CYS A 11 -13.58 3.29 -1.90
CA CYS A 11 -13.71 3.55 -0.46
C CYS A 11 -12.66 4.57 0.01
N ILE A 12 -12.39 5.58 -0.81
CA ILE A 12 -11.44 6.65 -0.50
C ILE A 12 -12.27 7.86 -0.06
N PRO A 13 -11.93 8.53 1.04
CA PRO A 13 -12.67 9.70 1.48
C PRO A 13 -12.50 10.82 0.46
N ASP A 14 -13.60 11.50 0.15
CA ASP A 14 -13.58 12.66 -0.70
C ASP A 14 -12.83 13.83 -0.06
N LYS A 15 -12.30 14.71 -0.90
CA LYS A 15 -11.75 15.97 -0.43
C LYS A 15 -12.85 16.84 0.18
N SER A 16 -12.48 17.70 1.13
CA SER A 16 -13.43 18.61 1.80
C SER A 16 -14.19 19.53 0.84
N ASN A 17 -13.61 19.84 -0.32
CA ASN A 17 -14.18 20.68 -1.36
C ASN A 17 -14.82 19.89 -2.52
N ALA A 18 -15.06 18.58 -2.37
CA ALA A 18 -15.72 17.79 -3.41
C ALA A 18 -17.18 18.23 -3.59
N VAL A 19 -17.55 18.49 -4.84
CA VAL A 19 -18.93 18.89 -5.23
C VAL A 19 -19.89 17.71 -5.12
N ILE A 20 -19.43 16.52 -5.50
CA ILE A 20 -20.15 15.26 -5.39
C ILE A 20 -19.44 14.42 -4.34
N LYS A 21 -20.20 13.96 -3.35
CA LYS A 21 -19.70 13.04 -2.32
C LYS A 21 -20.15 11.63 -2.64
N HIS A 22 -19.26 10.68 -2.46
CA HIS A 22 -19.52 9.26 -2.60
C HIS A 22 -19.78 8.62 -1.23
N ASP A 23 -20.49 7.49 -1.23
CA ASP A 23 -20.63 6.69 -0.02
C ASP A 23 -19.25 6.20 0.44
N PHE A 24 -18.93 6.51 1.70
CA PHE A 24 -17.63 6.25 2.30
C PHE A 24 -17.78 5.38 3.54
N ASP A 25 -17.18 4.19 3.53
CA ASP A 25 -17.06 3.34 4.69
C ASP A 25 -15.74 3.59 5.42
N ALA A 26 -15.83 4.29 6.55
CA ALA A 26 -14.67 4.61 7.38
C ALA A 26 -14.00 3.37 8.00
N GLN A 27 -14.76 2.31 8.31
CA GLN A 27 -14.22 1.08 8.89
C GLN A 27 -13.44 0.29 7.85
N LEU A 28 -13.97 0.18 6.64
CA LEU A 28 -13.28 -0.47 5.53
C LEU A 28 -12.01 0.31 5.14
N TYR A 29 -12.08 1.64 5.04
CA TYR A 29 -10.91 2.46 4.75
C TYR A 29 -9.81 2.37 5.81
N LYS A 30 -10.16 2.14 7.08
CA LYS A 30 -9.20 1.95 8.18
C LYS A 30 -8.33 0.70 8.00
N GLN A 31 -8.81 -0.31 7.29
CA GLN A 31 -8.06 -1.55 7.06
C GLN A 31 -6.78 -1.34 6.24
N ARG A 32 -6.67 -0.25 5.47
CA ARG A 32 -5.44 0.11 4.74
C ARG A 32 -4.21 0.23 5.63
N ASN A 33 -4.40 0.59 6.91
CA ASN A 33 -3.31 0.74 7.88
C ASN A 33 -2.53 -0.57 8.08
N VAL A 34 -3.14 -1.74 7.85
CA VAL A 34 -2.42 -3.04 7.89
C VAL A 34 -1.35 -3.08 6.80
N VAL A 35 -1.72 -2.71 5.58
CA VAL A 35 -0.82 -2.66 4.42
C VAL A 35 0.23 -1.56 4.58
N GLU A 36 -0.17 -0.37 5.02
CA GLU A 36 0.75 0.74 5.27
C GLU A 36 1.81 0.38 6.32
N ARG A 37 1.41 -0.26 7.43
CA ARG A 37 2.33 -0.73 8.48
C ARG A 37 3.28 -1.81 7.96
N PHE A 38 2.82 -2.70 7.09
CA PHE A 38 3.70 -3.69 6.47
C PHE A 38 4.83 -3.00 5.67
N PHE A 39 4.47 -2.06 4.79
CA PHE A 39 5.48 -1.34 3.99
C PHE A 39 6.36 -0.41 4.82
N GLN A 40 5.81 0.23 5.85
CA GLN A 40 6.60 1.05 6.77
C GLN A 40 7.74 0.23 7.40
N ARG A 41 7.46 -1.02 7.78
CA ARG A 41 8.43 -1.90 8.42
C ARG A 41 9.45 -2.47 7.45
N ILE A 42 9.03 -2.82 6.24
CA ILE A 42 9.97 -3.20 5.17
C ILE A 42 10.92 -2.03 4.83
N LYS A 43 10.44 -0.79 4.92
CA LYS A 43 11.27 0.40 4.71
C LYS A 43 12.25 0.71 5.86
N GLU A 44 12.22 -0.02 6.98
CA GLU A 44 13.28 0.06 7.99
C GLU A 44 14.62 -0.43 7.43
N PHE A 45 14.57 -1.38 6.48
CA PHE A 45 15.75 -1.83 5.75
C PHE A 45 16.16 -0.75 4.74
N ARG A 46 17.21 0.00 5.08
CA ARG A 46 17.74 1.12 4.28
C ARG A 46 17.94 0.76 2.81
N HIS A 47 18.45 -0.45 2.52
CA HIS A 47 18.65 -0.97 1.17
C HIS A 47 17.35 -0.96 0.33
N ILE A 48 16.24 -1.40 0.93
CA ILE A 48 14.93 -1.43 0.29
C ILE A 48 14.36 0.00 0.20
N ALA A 49 14.47 0.79 1.27
CA ALA A 49 13.93 2.14 1.31
C ALA A 49 14.47 3.06 0.21
N ILE A 50 15.76 2.96 -0.09
CA ILE A 50 16.43 3.78 -1.12
C ILE A 50 16.41 3.14 -2.51
N ARG A 51 15.82 1.95 -2.66
CA ARG A 51 15.89 1.13 -3.87
C ARG A 51 17.34 1.00 -4.39
N PHE A 52 18.22 0.43 -3.56
CA PHE A 52 19.64 0.34 -3.88
C PHE A 52 19.93 -0.61 -5.06
N ASP A 53 19.12 -1.65 -5.24
CA ASP A 53 19.32 -2.61 -6.33
C ASP A 53 18.97 -2.02 -7.70
N LYS A 54 19.89 -2.18 -8.65
CA LYS A 54 19.68 -1.80 -10.05
C LYS A 54 18.73 -2.74 -10.79
N LEU A 55 18.74 -4.04 -10.45
CA LEU A 55 17.90 -5.05 -11.08
C LEU A 55 16.63 -5.26 -10.24
N ASP A 56 15.48 -5.24 -10.92
CA ASP A 56 14.17 -5.41 -10.29
C ASP A 56 14.02 -6.76 -9.58
N ILE A 57 14.65 -7.82 -10.12
CA ILE A 57 14.63 -9.16 -9.54
C ILE A 57 15.36 -9.17 -8.19
N CYS A 58 16.52 -8.51 -8.10
CA CYS A 58 17.26 -8.42 -6.84
C CYS A 58 16.46 -7.65 -5.79
N PHE A 59 15.89 -6.50 -6.19
CA PHE A 59 15.03 -5.71 -5.32
C PHE A 59 13.84 -6.53 -4.78
N LEU A 60 13.17 -7.28 -5.66
CA LEU A 60 12.06 -8.15 -5.29
C LEU A 60 12.47 -9.27 -4.33
N ASN A 61 13.62 -9.90 -4.55
CA ASN A 61 14.16 -10.91 -3.64
C ASN A 61 14.45 -10.34 -2.24
N PHE A 62 14.99 -9.12 -2.16
CA PHE A 62 15.20 -8.45 -0.87
C PHE A 62 13.87 -8.08 -0.18
N ILE A 63 12.83 -7.70 -0.93
CA ILE A 63 11.49 -7.52 -0.37
C ILE A 63 10.97 -8.83 0.23
N PHE A 64 11.07 -9.95 -0.48
CA PHE A 64 10.64 -11.25 0.04
C PHE A 64 11.43 -11.66 1.28
N LEU A 65 12.74 -11.45 1.28
CA LEU A 65 13.59 -11.73 2.43
C LEU A 65 13.20 -10.87 3.64
N ALA A 66 13.01 -9.55 3.45
CA ALA A 66 12.58 -8.65 4.50
C ALA A 66 11.19 -9.01 5.04
N ALA A 67 10.25 -9.40 4.16
CA ALA A 67 8.94 -9.87 4.54
C ALA A 67 9.02 -11.15 5.38
N PHE A 68 9.87 -12.12 4.99
CA PHE A 68 10.08 -13.36 5.73
C PHE A 68 10.69 -13.13 7.12
N ILE A 69 11.80 -12.37 7.19
CA ILE A 69 12.48 -12.03 8.45
C ILE A 69 11.52 -11.33 9.42
N ARG A 70 10.62 -10.51 8.88
CA ARG A 70 9.68 -9.72 9.65
C ARG A 70 8.42 -10.50 10.05
N HIS A 71 8.05 -11.54 9.29
CA HIS A 71 6.89 -12.37 9.56
C HIS A 71 7.16 -13.40 10.68
N LEU A 72 8.42 -13.86 10.78
CA LEU A 72 8.97 -14.56 11.94
C LEU A 72 9.21 -13.57 13.10
#